data_AF-F6RJK8-F1
#
_entry.id   AF-F6RJK8-F1
#
_cell.length_a   1.000
_cell.length_b   1.000
_cell.length_c   1.000
_cell.angle_alpha   90.00
_cell.angle_beta   90.00
_cell.angle_gamma   90.00
#
_symmetry.space_group_name_H-M   'P 1'
#
loop_
_entity.id
_entity.type
_entity.pdbx_description
1 polymer ?
#
loop_
_entity_poly.entity_id
_entity_poly.type
_entity_poly.pdbx_seq_one_letter_code
_entity_poly.pdbx_strand_id
1 'polypeptide(L)'
;LVYWLHPAFSWLPLFPRIGADRKMAAKTSPWSADETLQHALMSDWSVSFTSLYNLLKTKLCPYFYVCSYQFTVLFRAAGLAGSSVITALISPTTRGLREAMRNEGIEFSLPLLEEIGHKKKVRDPSLESEEEQAVSDEDEEESFSWLEEIGVQDQIKKPDVISIKLRKEKHEVQMDHRPESVVLVKGLNTFKLLNFLINCKSLVATSGAQAGLPPTLLSPIAFRGASMQMLKARSSNVKTQALSGYRDKFSLDITGPVMPHALHSMSMLLRSSQRGSFSAGLYAHEPTAVFNVGLSLDKELDRKVAREDLANCGLHPKTLEQLSQRPVLGKSSLRSVEMSDYILSWRS
;
A
#
# COMPACT_ATOMS: atom_id res chain seq x y z
N LEU A 1 -17.43 -14.84 0.02
CA LEU A 1 -16.61 -13.63 0.18
C LEU A 1 -16.56 -12.93 -1.17
N VAL A 2 -17.11 -11.73 -1.24
CA VAL A 2 -17.24 -10.97 -2.49
C VAL A 2 -16.36 -9.72 -2.46
N TYR A 3 -16.01 -9.23 -3.63
CA TYR A 3 -15.33 -7.94 -3.81
C TYR A 3 -15.83 -7.28 -5.09
N TRP A 4 -15.66 -5.96 -5.18
CA TRP A 4 -16.08 -5.19 -6.35
C TRP A 4 -14.86 -4.74 -7.13
N LEU A 5 -14.91 -4.94 -8.45
CA LEU A 5 -13.78 -4.71 -9.35
C LEU A 5 -14.23 -3.92 -10.59
N HIS A 6 -13.43 -2.94 -11.01
CA HIS A 6 -13.64 -2.20 -12.26
C HIS A 6 -12.30 -1.78 -12.88
N PRO A 7 -12.12 -1.88 -14.22
CA PRO A 7 -12.99 -2.58 -15.15
C PRO A 7 -12.86 -4.09 -14.99
N ALA A 8 -13.92 -4.83 -15.32
CA ALA A 8 -13.95 -6.29 -15.22
C ALA A 8 -14.17 -6.90 -16.61
N PHE A 9 -13.19 -7.68 -17.09
CA PHE A 9 -13.28 -8.43 -18.34
C PHE A 9 -13.27 -9.92 -18.06
N SER A 10 -14.26 -10.65 -18.54
CA SER A 10 -14.37 -12.11 -18.33
C SER A 10 -13.20 -12.90 -18.93
N TRP A 11 -12.55 -12.32 -19.95
CA TRP A 11 -11.48 -12.96 -20.72
C TRP A 11 -10.06 -12.52 -20.30
N LEU A 12 -9.93 -11.50 -19.45
CA LEU A 12 -8.63 -10.97 -19.00
C LEU A 12 -8.66 -10.59 -17.51
N PRO A 13 -7.89 -11.28 -16.65
CA PRO A 13 -7.72 -10.86 -15.27
C PRO A 13 -6.92 -9.55 -15.22
N LEU A 14 -7.52 -8.54 -14.60
CA LEU A 14 -6.89 -7.24 -14.37
C LEU A 14 -6.32 -7.07 -12.96
N PHE A 15 -6.28 -8.16 -12.18
CA PHE A 15 -5.58 -8.19 -10.90
C PHE A 15 -4.90 -9.55 -10.73
N PRO A 16 -3.65 -9.60 -10.23
CA PRO A 16 -2.79 -8.46 -9.90
C PRO A 16 -2.32 -7.69 -11.15
N ARG A 17 -1.97 -6.41 -10.99
CA ARG A 17 -1.34 -5.60 -12.06
C ARG A 17 0.18 -5.72 -12.05
N ILE A 18 0.77 -5.57 -10.87
CA ILE A 18 2.20 -5.75 -10.64
C ILE A 18 2.46 -7.23 -10.35
N GLY A 19 3.44 -7.82 -11.04
CA GLY A 19 3.79 -9.24 -10.88
C GLY A 19 2.77 -10.21 -11.50
N ALA A 20 1.93 -9.74 -12.42
CA ALA A 20 1.04 -10.62 -13.18
C ALA A 20 1.85 -11.66 -13.99
N ASP A 21 1.36 -12.90 -14.03
CA ASP A 21 2.07 -14.02 -14.66
C ASP A 21 2.26 -13.75 -16.17
N ARG A 22 3.52 -13.78 -16.62
CA ARG A 22 3.94 -13.45 -18.00
C ARG A 22 3.35 -14.39 -19.05
N LYS A 23 2.75 -15.51 -18.63
CA LYS A 23 2.08 -16.47 -19.50
C LYS A 23 0.86 -15.89 -20.24
N MET A 24 0.34 -14.73 -19.83
CA MET A 24 -0.74 -14.04 -20.56
C MET A 24 -0.24 -13.14 -21.71
N ALA A 25 1.08 -12.95 -21.87
CA ALA A 25 1.67 -11.99 -22.81
C ALA A 25 1.80 -12.50 -24.26
N ALA A 26 1.42 -13.74 -24.56
CA ALA A 26 1.64 -14.34 -25.88
C ALA A 26 0.59 -13.98 -26.95
N LYS A 27 -0.46 -13.23 -26.60
CA LYS A 27 -1.51 -12.81 -27.55
C LYS A 27 -1.36 -11.33 -27.86
N THR A 28 -1.41 -10.98 -29.15
CA THR A 28 -1.59 -9.59 -29.60
C THR A 28 -2.78 -9.00 -28.84
N SER A 29 -2.60 -7.80 -28.29
CA SER A 29 -3.60 -7.12 -27.48
C SER A 29 -4.31 -6.11 -28.37
N PRO A 30 -5.40 -6.47 -29.08
CA PRO A 30 -6.04 -5.58 -30.07
C PRO A 30 -6.47 -4.24 -29.47
N TRP A 31 -6.83 -4.22 -28.18
CA TRP A 31 -7.17 -2.99 -27.46
C TRP A 31 -6.00 -2.02 -27.26
N SER A 32 -4.75 -2.47 -27.37
CA SER A 32 -3.58 -1.59 -27.19
C SER A 32 -3.34 -0.66 -28.39
N ALA A 33 -3.95 -0.94 -29.55
CA ALA A 33 -3.83 -0.12 -30.76
C ALA A 33 -5.05 0.78 -31.00
N ASP A 34 -6.18 0.53 -30.33
CA ASP A 34 -7.41 1.30 -30.50
C ASP A 34 -7.49 2.46 -29.49
N GLU A 35 -7.02 3.63 -29.91
CA GLU A 35 -7.05 4.85 -29.09
C GLU A 35 -8.47 5.26 -28.68
N THR A 36 -9.47 5.00 -29.52
CA THR A 36 -10.86 5.37 -29.22
C THR A 36 -11.43 4.51 -28.09
N LEU A 37 -11.14 3.21 -28.13
CA LEU A 37 -11.48 2.29 -27.05
C LEU A 37 -10.76 2.65 -25.76
N GLN A 38 -9.46 2.95 -25.82
CA GLN A 38 -8.68 3.34 -24.65
C GLN A 38 -9.25 4.61 -24.00
N HIS A 39 -9.57 5.61 -24.80
CA HIS A 39 -10.18 6.85 -24.31
C HIS A 39 -11.56 6.58 -23.69
N ALA A 40 -12.40 5.75 -24.30
CA ALA A 40 -13.70 5.38 -23.75
C ALA A 40 -13.57 4.64 -22.40
N LEU A 41 -12.67 3.66 -22.31
CA LEU A 41 -12.39 2.93 -21.07
C LEU A 41 -11.84 3.84 -19.98
N MET A 42 -10.95 4.77 -20.32
CA MET A 42 -10.36 5.69 -19.35
C MET A 42 -11.37 6.75 -18.87
N SER A 43 -12.27 7.19 -19.75
CA SER A 43 -13.39 8.07 -19.40
C SER A 43 -14.34 7.38 -18.42
N ASP A 44 -14.75 6.15 -18.71
CA ASP A 44 -15.63 5.36 -17.81
C ASP A 44 -14.96 5.06 -16.47
N TRP A 45 -13.68 4.72 -16.49
CA TRP A 45 -12.87 4.53 -15.28
C TRP A 45 -12.81 5.80 -14.42
N SER A 46 -12.63 6.97 -15.04
CA SER A 46 -12.54 8.25 -14.32
C SER A 46 -13.84 8.58 -13.58
N VAL A 47 -14.98 8.27 -14.20
CA VAL A 47 -16.30 8.40 -13.58
C VAL A 47 -16.46 7.42 -12.41
N SER A 48 -16.03 6.17 -12.58
CA SER A 48 -16.07 5.13 -11.54
C SER A 48 -15.15 5.46 -10.36
N PHE A 49 -13.95 5.96 -10.62
CA PHE A 49 -12.98 6.40 -9.60
C PHE A 49 -13.49 7.61 -8.81
N THR A 50 -14.07 8.60 -9.50
CA THR A 50 -14.70 9.76 -8.86
C THR A 50 -15.88 9.32 -7.97
N SER A 51 -16.71 8.37 -8.46
CA SER A 51 -17.79 7.79 -7.66
C SER A 51 -17.27 7.12 -6.38
N LEU A 52 -16.19 6.33 -6.47
CA LEU A 52 -15.57 5.70 -5.30
C LEU A 52 -15.03 6.71 -4.31
N TYR A 53 -14.36 7.75 -4.78
CA TYR A 53 -13.86 8.81 -3.92
C TYR A 53 -15.00 9.55 -3.20
N ASN A 54 -16.13 9.78 -3.88
CA ASN A 54 -17.30 10.36 -3.25
C ASN A 54 -17.89 9.45 -2.16
N LEU A 55 -17.98 8.13 -2.40
CA LEU A 55 -18.40 7.16 -1.39
C LEU A 55 -17.46 7.11 -0.18
N LEU A 56 -16.15 7.27 -0.41
CA LEU A 56 -15.15 7.39 0.65
C LEU A 56 -15.36 8.68 1.47
N LYS A 57 -15.61 9.80 0.79
CA LYS A 57 -15.86 11.11 1.42
C LYS A 57 -17.15 11.10 2.26
N THR A 58 -18.19 10.42 1.79
CA THR A 58 -19.46 10.25 2.52
C THR A 58 -19.43 9.08 3.51
N LYS A 59 -18.27 8.45 3.74
CA LYS A 59 -18.07 7.33 4.68
C LYS A 59 -18.94 6.10 4.39
N LEU A 60 -19.45 5.98 3.16
CA LEU A 60 -20.13 4.78 2.65
C LEU A 60 -19.15 3.74 2.14
N CYS A 61 -17.93 4.15 1.77
CA CYS A 61 -16.81 3.26 1.48
C CYS A 61 -15.75 3.42 2.57
N PRO A 62 -15.35 2.35 3.28
CA PRO A 62 -14.32 2.47 4.31
C PRO A 62 -12.92 2.62 3.70
N TYR A 63 -12.65 1.91 2.61
CA TYR A 63 -11.38 1.98 1.88
C TYR A 63 -11.54 1.40 0.48
N PHE A 64 -10.67 1.76 -0.45
CA PHE A 64 -10.57 1.12 -1.76
C PHE A 64 -9.14 1.20 -2.29
N TYR A 65 -8.83 0.38 -3.30
CA TYR A 65 -7.52 0.37 -3.96
C TYR A 65 -7.62 0.83 -5.40
N VAL A 66 -6.57 1.52 -5.85
CA VAL A 66 -6.27 1.77 -7.27
C VAL A 66 -5.00 1.02 -7.60
N CYS A 67 -5.09 -0.05 -8.38
CA CYS A 67 -3.96 -0.88 -8.78
C CYS A 67 -3.55 -0.52 -10.21
N SER A 68 -2.42 0.17 -10.35
CA SER A 68 -1.76 0.39 -11.65
C SER A 68 -0.66 -0.66 -11.86
N TYR A 69 -0.02 -0.62 -13.03
CA TYR A 69 1.08 -1.52 -13.42
C TYR A 69 2.41 -1.18 -12.72
N GLN A 70 2.56 0.03 -12.16
CA GLN A 70 3.78 0.48 -11.46
C GLN A 70 3.60 0.63 -9.96
N PHE A 71 2.40 1.05 -9.53
CA PHE A 71 2.11 1.32 -8.13
C PHE A 71 0.67 0.96 -7.79
N THR A 72 0.42 0.80 -6.49
CA THR A 72 -0.92 0.69 -5.93
C THR A 72 -1.18 1.86 -5.00
N VAL A 73 -2.41 2.36 -5.00
CA VAL A 73 -2.88 3.37 -4.05
C VAL A 73 -3.94 2.75 -3.15
N LEU A 74 -3.82 2.92 -1.84
CA LEU A 74 -4.86 2.61 -0.86
C LEU A 74 -5.48 3.90 -0.33
N PHE A 75 -6.73 4.17 -0.68
CA PHE A 75 -7.53 5.24 -0.10
C PHE A 75 -8.30 4.71 1.11
N ARG A 76 -8.31 5.47 2.21
CA ARG A 76 -9.04 5.15 3.45
C ARG A 76 -9.86 6.34 3.89
N ALA A 77 -11.10 6.08 4.29
CA ALA A 77 -11.99 7.10 4.83
C ALA A 77 -11.47 7.61 6.20
N ALA A 78 -11.92 8.79 6.57
CA ALA A 78 -11.72 9.31 7.91
C ALA A 78 -12.32 8.33 8.94
N GLY A 79 -11.58 8.06 10.03
CA GLY A 79 -11.92 7.08 11.05
C GLY A 79 -11.15 5.76 10.94
N LEU A 80 -10.60 5.43 9.77
CA LEU A 80 -9.80 4.21 9.60
C LEU A 80 -8.34 4.40 10.02
N ALA A 81 -7.73 3.30 10.48
CA ALA A 81 -6.33 3.24 10.92
C ALA A 81 -5.94 4.35 11.93
N GLY A 82 -6.91 4.88 12.67
CA GLY A 82 -6.73 5.96 13.64
C GLY A 82 -6.52 7.36 13.06
N SER A 83 -6.88 7.61 11.79
CA SER A 83 -6.79 8.93 11.14
C SER A 83 -8.12 9.71 11.21
N SER A 84 -8.08 11.02 11.48
CA SER A 84 -9.26 11.92 11.46
C SER A 84 -9.67 12.37 10.07
N VAL A 85 -8.78 12.20 9.11
CA VAL A 85 -8.95 12.65 7.73
C VAL A 85 -8.84 11.48 6.77
N ILE A 86 -9.32 11.70 5.54
CA ILE A 86 -9.07 10.78 4.43
C ILE A 86 -7.57 10.67 4.22
N THR A 87 -7.08 9.44 4.00
CA THR A 87 -5.67 9.18 3.70
C THR A 87 -5.53 8.37 2.43
N ALA A 88 -4.47 8.61 1.68
CA ALA A 88 -4.07 7.80 0.55
C ALA A 88 -2.61 7.38 0.70
N LEU A 89 -2.35 6.07 0.64
CA LEU A 89 -1.01 5.49 0.65
C LEU A 89 -0.66 5.03 -0.75
N ILE A 90 0.51 5.40 -1.27
CA ILE A 90 0.98 5.00 -2.60
C ILE A 90 2.24 4.17 -2.45
N SER A 91 2.28 2.97 -3.04
CA SER A 91 3.47 2.12 -3.04
C SER A 91 3.50 1.12 -4.21
N PRO A 92 4.69 0.81 -4.76
CA PRO A 92 5.91 1.58 -4.59
C PRO A 92 5.82 2.96 -5.29
N THR A 93 6.69 3.90 -4.96
CA THR A 93 6.83 5.15 -5.73
C THR A 93 8.21 5.28 -6.36
N THR A 94 8.32 6.17 -7.34
CA THR A 94 9.59 6.59 -7.95
C THR A 94 9.83 8.07 -7.68
N ARG A 95 11.07 8.53 -7.82
CA ARG A 95 11.41 9.95 -7.77
C ARG A 95 10.56 10.76 -8.76
N GLY A 96 10.43 10.29 -9.99
CA GLY A 96 9.64 10.98 -11.04
C GLY A 96 8.17 11.12 -10.66
N LEU A 97 7.56 10.09 -10.07
CA LEU A 97 6.17 10.18 -9.57
C LEU A 97 6.04 11.20 -8.43
N ARG A 98 6.99 11.18 -7.48
CA ARG A 98 7.03 12.11 -6.34
C ARG A 98 7.23 13.56 -6.79
N GLU A 99 8.08 13.81 -7.78
CA GLU A 99 8.28 15.13 -8.37
C GLU A 99 7.05 15.61 -9.13
N ALA A 100 6.42 14.75 -9.95
CA ALA A 100 5.18 15.08 -10.63
C ALA A 100 4.07 15.46 -9.65
N MET A 101 3.93 14.73 -8.54
CA MET A 101 2.99 15.07 -7.47
C MET A 101 3.30 16.43 -6.82
N ARG A 102 4.58 16.74 -6.55
CA ARG A 102 4.99 18.05 -5.99
C ARG A 102 4.69 19.19 -6.97
N ASN A 103 4.94 18.99 -8.25
CA ASN A 103 4.69 20.00 -9.29
C ASN A 103 3.20 20.33 -9.43
N GLU A 104 2.33 19.36 -9.16
CA GLU A 104 0.87 19.52 -9.12
C GLU A 104 0.36 20.05 -7.76
N GLY A 105 1.27 20.46 -6.87
CA GLY A 105 0.95 21.03 -5.56
C GLY A 105 0.33 20.03 -4.60
N ILE A 106 0.63 18.74 -4.74
CA ILE A 106 0.22 17.68 -3.83
C ILE A 106 1.27 17.55 -2.73
N GLU A 107 0.88 17.90 -1.51
CA GLU A 107 1.70 17.68 -0.33
C GLU A 107 1.56 16.23 0.15
N PHE A 108 2.69 15.63 0.48
CA PHE A 108 2.77 14.28 0.98
C PHE A 108 3.94 14.08 1.94
N SER A 109 3.88 13.00 2.69
CA SER A 109 4.89 12.62 3.68
C SER A 109 5.45 11.22 3.37
N LEU A 110 6.68 10.94 3.81
CA LEU A 110 7.35 9.65 3.67
C LEU A 110 7.42 8.96 5.05
N PRO A 111 6.37 8.23 5.46
CA PRO A 111 6.19 7.82 6.86
C PRO A 111 7.26 6.87 7.38
N LEU A 112 7.95 6.12 6.51
CA LEU A 112 9.03 5.22 6.93
C LEU A 112 10.36 5.94 7.18
N LEU A 113 10.54 7.14 6.62
CA LEU A 113 11.78 7.92 6.67
C LEU A 113 11.72 9.09 7.69
N GLU A 114 10.54 9.68 7.90
CA GLU A 114 10.36 10.92 8.68
C GLU A 114 10.73 10.84 10.17
N GLU A 115 10.94 9.65 10.75
CA GLU A 115 11.32 9.53 12.17
C GLU A 115 12.80 9.77 12.48
N ILE A 116 13.69 9.85 11.49
CA ILE A 116 15.12 10.09 11.75
C ILE A 116 15.34 11.56 12.19
N GLY A 117 14.46 12.49 11.81
CA GLY A 117 14.62 13.93 12.05
C GLY A 117 13.96 14.52 13.31
N HIS A 118 13.11 13.76 14.02
CA HIS A 118 12.29 14.29 15.12
C HIS A 118 12.78 13.94 16.53
N LYS A 119 14.07 13.60 16.71
CA LYS A 119 14.75 13.78 18.00
C LYS A 119 15.34 15.19 18.11
N LYS A 120 14.50 16.22 18.03
CA LYS A 120 14.86 17.53 18.60
C LYS A 120 14.83 17.35 20.12
N LYS A 121 15.99 17.06 20.69
CA LYS A 121 16.25 17.28 22.12
C LYS A 121 15.71 18.66 22.47
N VAL A 122 14.71 18.72 23.36
CA VAL A 122 14.43 19.95 24.10
C VAL A 122 15.71 20.23 24.87
N ARG A 123 16.48 21.20 24.37
CA ARG A 123 17.72 21.66 25.00
C ARG A 123 17.36 22.96 25.69
N ASP A 124 17.34 22.91 27.02
CA ASP A 124 17.26 24.08 27.91
C ASP A 124 18.35 25.09 27.52
N PRO A 125 18.07 26.41 27.49
CA PRO A 125 19.05 27.40 27.08
C PRO A 125 19.86 27.84 28.30
N SER A 126 20.89 27.08 28.67
CA SER A 126 21.96 27.61 29.48
C SER A 126 23.23 26.77 29.34
N LEU A 127 24.32 27.47 29.05
CA LEU A 127 25.74 27.08 29.06
C LEU A 127 26.32 26.67 27.70
N GLU A 128 27.16 27.60 27.22
CA GLU A 128 28.14 27.47 26.16
C GLU A 128 29.17 26.40 26.52
N SER A 129 29.44 25.49 25.58
CA SER A 129 30.79 25.02 25.25
C SER A 129 30.73 24.16 23.98
N GLU A 130 31.63 24.49 23.07
CA GLU A 130 31.94 23.80 21.82
C GLU A 130 32.30 22.34 22.08
N GLU A 131 31.83 21.42 21.23
CA GLU A 131 32.51 20.18 20.82
C GLU A 131 31.63 19.46 19.77
N GLU A 132 32.08 19.50 18.53
CA GLU A 132 31.56 18.69 17.41
C GLU A 132 32.00 17.23 17.61
N GLN A 133 31.06 16.33 17.88
CA GLN A 133 31.31 14.88 17.79
C GLN A 133 30.64 14.33 16.53
N ALA A 134 31.51 13.90 15.62
CA ALA A 134 31.23 13.16 14.41
C ALA A 134 30.46 11.87 14.71
N VAL A 135 29.46 11.58 13.87
CA VAL A 135 28.88 10.24 13.76
C VAL A 135 29.77 9.47 12.78
N SER A 136 30.40 8.41 13.28
CA SER A 136 31.16 7.44 12.53
C SER A 136 30.21 6.59 11.68
N ASP A 137 30.25 6.75 10.36
CA ASP A 137 29.79 5.72 9.42
C ASP A 137 31.03 4.88 9.05
N GLU A 138 31.14 3.69 9.65
CA GLU A 138 32.25 2.72 9.46
C GLU A 138 32.25 2.04 8.07
N ASP A 139 31.41 2.49 7.13
CA ASP A 139 31.32 1.93 5.77
C ASP A 139 31.93 2.84 4.69
N GLU A 140 32.60 3.95 5.06
CA GLU A 140 33.17 4.90 4.09
C GLU A 140 34.62 4.60 3.65
N GLU A 141 35.37 3.67 4.25
CA GLU A 141 36.79 3.49 3.88
C GLU A 141 37.02 2.86 2.49
N GLU A 142 36.05 2.14 1.91
CA GLU A 142 36.27 1.45 0.62
C GLU A 142 35.94 2.32 -0.62
N SER A 143 35.25 3.45 -0.45
CA SER A 143 34.77 4.27 -1.59
C SER A 143 35.69 5.44 -1.97
N PHE A 144 36.76 5.70 -1.21
CA PHE A 144 37.69 6.82 -1.44
C PHE A 144 39.07 6.40 -1.97
N SER A 145 39.35 5.11 -2.10
CA SER A 145 40.67 4.61 -2.56
C SER A 145 41.11 5.09 -3.95
N TRP A 146 40.16 5.36 -4.85
CA TRP A 146 40.48 5.92 -6.18
C TRP A 146 40.81 7.43 -6.16
N LEU A 147 40.38 8.16 -5.12
CA LEU A 147 40.65 9.60 -4.98
C LEU A 147 42.07 9.87 -4.46
N GLU A 148 42.65 8.93 -3.72
CA GLU A 148 44.05 8.97 -3.29
C GLU A 148 45.02 8.80 -4.47
N GLU A 149 44.64 8.00 -5.48
CA GLU A 149 45.46 7.72 -6.67
C GLU A 149 45.55 8.92 -7.64
N ILE A 150 44.70 9.95 -7.48
CA ILE A 150 44.66 11.16 -8.34
C ILE A 150 45.29 12.40 -7.66
N GLY A 151 45.76 12.29 -6.41
CA GLY A 151 46.59 13.34 -5.79
C GLY A 151 45.84 14.64 -5.45
N VAL A 152 44.56 14.57 -5.08
CA VAL A 152 43.77 15.75 -4.65
C VAL A 152 43.69 15.80 -3.12
N GLN A 153 44.81 16.07 -2.44
CA GLN A 153 44.85 16.06 -0.97
C GLN A 153 44.55 17.41 -0.29
N ASP A 154 44.55 18.56 -0.97
CA ASP A 154 44.74 19.81 -0.23
C ASP A 154 43.56 20.79 -0.09
N GLN A 155 42.35 20.54 -0.60
CA GLN A 155 41.22 21.45 -0.34
C GLN A 155 39.84 20.76 -0.30
N ILE A 156 39.57 19.97 0.74
CA ILE A 156 38.18 19.65 1.10
C ILE A 156 37.74 20.63 2.20
N LYS A 157 37.41 21.85 1.77
CA LYS A 157 36.57 22.75 2.57
C LYS A 157 35.14 22.22 2.51
N LYS A 158 34.45 22.29 3.66
CA LYS A 158 33.03 21.97 3.98
C LYS A 158 32.14 21.56 2.80
N PRO A 159 31.30 20.51 2.95
CA PRO A 159 30.52 19.97 1.85
C PRO A 159 29.68 21.04 1.14
N ASP A 160 30.01 21.30 -0.12
CA ASP A 160 29.29 22.25 -0.97
C ASP A 160 27.82 21.87 -1.11
N VAL A 161 26.93 22.86 -1.22
CA VAL A 161 25.48 22.70 -1.44
C VAL A 161 25.16 21.73 -2.59
N ILE A 162 26.05 21.64 -3.58
CA ILE A 162 25.96 20.73 -4.73
C ILE A 162 26.19 19.27 -4.30
N SER A 163 27.16 19.00 -3.43
CA SER A 163 27.42 17.67 -2.88
C SER A 163 26.26 17.18 -1.99
N ILE A 164 25.65 18.07 -1.23
CA ILE A 164 24.48 17.78 -0.39
C ILE A 164 23.24 17.49 -1.26
N LYS A 165 23.04 18.26 -2.34
CA LYS A 165 21.97 17.99 -3.33
C LYS A 165 22.18 16.65 -4.03
N LEU A 166 23.39 16.35 -4.49
CA LEU A 166 23.73 15.06 -5.11
C LEU A 166 23.53 13.88 -4.15
N ARG A 167 23.91 14.01 -2.87
CA ARG A 167 23.67 12.98 -1.85
C ARG A 167 22.18 12.77 -1.58
N LYS A 168 21.40 13.87 -1.50
CA LYS A 168 19.93 13.80 -1.35
C LYS A 168 19.26 13.16 -2.58
N GLU A 169 19.71 13.50 -3.78
CA GLU A 169 19.22 12.89 -5.02
C GLU A 169 19.58 11.41 -5.11
N LYS A 170 20.80 11.03 -4.74
CA LYS A 170 21.24 9.62 -4.71
C LYS A 170 20.38 8.80 -3.74
N HIS A 171 20.09 9.34 -2.56
CA HIS A 171 19.23 8.67 -1.58
C HIS A 171 17.77 8.59 -2.04
N GLU A 172 17.23 9.66 -2.65
CA GLU A 172 15.88 9.64 -3.21
C GLU A 172 15.74 8.58 -4.32
N VAL A 173 16.74 8.43 -5.20
CA VAL A 173 16.72 7.44 -6.29
C VAL A 173 16.94 6.01 -5.77
N GLN A 174 17.78 5.81 -4.76
CA GLN A 174 18.02 4.47 -4.18
C GLN A 174 16.79 3.85 -3.50
N MET A 175 15.86 4.69 -3.04
CA MET A 175 14.60 4.24 -2.43
C MET A 175 13.55 3.78 -3.44
N ASP A 176 13.70 4.12 -4.73
CA ASP A 176 12.69 3.83 -5.73
C ASP A 176 12.38 2.33 -5.79
N HIS A 177 11.09 2.01 -5.93
CA HIS A 177 10.59 0.63 -5.94
C HIS A 177 10.72 -0.16 -4.63
N ARG A 178 11.25 0.43 -3.55
CA ARG A 178 11.35 -0.22 -2.23
C ARG A 178 10.18 0.16 -1.31
N PRO A 179 9.88 -0.62 -0.26
CA PRO A 179 8.84 -0.28 0.70
C PRO A 179 9.00 1.12 1.31
N GLU A 180 10.24 1.59 1.51
CA GLU A 180 10.58 2.91 2.05
C GLU A 180 10.09 4.07 1.17
N SER A 181 9.85 3.82 -0.12
CA SER A 181 9.26 4.80 -1.05
C SER A 181 7.76 5.04 -0.83
N VAL A 182 7.13 4.42 0.18
CA VAL A 182 5.71 4.63 0.46
C VAL A 182 5.42 6.10 0.71
N VAL A 183 4.42 6.63 0.02
CA VAL A 183 3.99 8.02 0.14
C VAL A 183 2.64 8.07 0.85
N LEU A 184 2.50 9.00 1.81
CA LEU A 184 1.26 9.27 2.52
C LEU A 184 0.72 10.65 2.16
N VAL A 185 -0.48 10.68 1.57
CA VAL A 185 -1.25 11.91 1.30
C VAL A 185 -2.43 11.99 2.28
N LYS A 186 -2.67 13.17 2.85
CA LYS A 186 -3.72 13.38 3.87
C LYS A 186 -4.67 14.51 3.49
N GLY A 187 -5.93 14.41 3.96
CA GLY A 187 -6.90 15.50 3.95
C GLY A 187 -7.23 16.00 2.54
N LEU A 188 -7.27 17.31 2.34
CA LEU A 188 -7.64 17.92 1.07
C LEU A 188 -6.71 17.52 -0.11
N ASN A 189 -5.45 17.18 0.18
CA ASN A 189 -4.50 16.73 -0.83
C ASN A 189 -4.90 15.39 -1.47
N THR A 190 -5.78 14.58 -0.84
CA THR A 190 -6.27 13.33 -1.46
C THR A 190 -7.20 13.61 -2.65
N PHE A 191 -7.90 14.74 -2.66
CA PHE A 191 -8.70 15.17 -3.81
C PHE A 191 -7.81 15.67 -4.96
N LYS A 192 -6.72 16.38 -4.64
CA LYS A 192 -5.71 16.73 -5.65
C LYS A 192 -5.08 15.47 -6.25
N LEU A 193 -4.78 14.46 -5.42
CA LEU A 193 -4.29 13.16 -5.88
C LEU A 193 -5.28 12.45 -6.80
N LEU A 194 -6.58 12.46 -6.50
CA LEU A 194 -7.63 11.95 -7.39
C LEU A 194 -7.53 12.59 -8.78
N ASN A 195 -7.50 13.93 -8.85
CA ASN A 195 -7.42 14.67 -10.10
C ASN A 195 -6.11 14.41 -10.84
N PHE A 196 -4.99 14.34 -10.11
CA PHE A 196 -3.69 14.00 -10.69
C PHE A 196 -3.72 12.63 -11.35
N LEU A 197 -4.22 11.60 -10.65
CA LEU A 197 -4.31 10.24 -11.18
C LEU A 197 -5.21 10.18 -12.41
N ILE A 198 -6.38 10.85 -12.40
CA ILE A 198 -7.27 10.90 -13.56
C ILE A 198 -6.57 11.46 -14.81
N ASN A 199 -5.70 12.46 -14.65
CA ASN A 199 -5.01 13.11 -15.75
C ASN A 199 -3.59 12.57 -16.00
N CYS A 200 -3.14 11.57 -15.24
CA CYS A 200 -1.77 11.06 -15.28
C CYS A 200 -1.58 10.15 -16.50
N LYS A 201 -0.83 10.62 -17.50
CA LYS A 201 -0.54 9.84 -18.72
C LYS A 201 0.25 8.56 -18.46
N SER A 202 1.10 8.53 -17.44
CA SER A 202 1.91 7.36 -17.07
C SER A 202 1.14 6.35 -16.20
N LEU A 203 -0.16 6.55 -15.97
CA LEU A 203 -0.96 5.67 -15.14
C LEU A 203 -1.32 4.35 -15.86
N VAL A 204 -1.32 4.36 -17.19
CA VAL A 204 -1.69 3.24 -18.07
C VAL A 204 -0.42 2.62 -18.66
N ALA A 205 -0.36 1.29 -18.69
CA ALA A 205 0.77 0.58 -19.29
C ALA A 205 0.80 0.80 -20.81
N THR A 206 1.98 1.04 -21.37
CA THR A 206 2.17 1.20 -22.81
C THR A 206 2.42 -0.13 -23.53
N SER A 207 2.77 -1.19 -22.78
CA SER A 207 3.10 -2.50 -23.33
C SER A 207 2.66 -3.66 -22.43
N GLY A 208 2.60 -4.86 -23.00
CA GLY A 208 2.16 -6.08 -22.32
C GLY A 208 0.65 -6.34 -22.39
N ALA A 209 0.19 -7.42 -21.77
CA ALA A 209 -1.20 -7.89 -21.84
C ALA A 209 -2.24 -6.91 -21.23
N GLN A 210 -1.79 -5.89 -20.51
CA GLN A 210 -2.63 -4.88 -19.89
C GLN A 210 -2.42 -3.49 -20.51
N ALA A 211 -1.71 -3.41 -21.64
CA ALA A 211 -1.43 -2.16 -22.34
C ALA A 211 -2.72 -1.45 -22.75
N GLY A 212 -2.77 -0.14 -22.59
CA GLY A 212 -3.93 0.69 -22.95
C GLY A 212 -5.14 0.54 -22.01
N LEU A 213 -5.10 -0.34 -21.01
CA LEU A 213 -6.21 -0.53 -20.08
C LEU A 213 -6.04 0.33 -18.83
N PRO A 214 -7.11 0.99 -18.34
CA PRO A 214 -7.05 1.81 -17.13
C PRO A 214 -6.71 0.95 -15.90
N PRO A 215 -6.23 1.53 -14.78
CA PRO A 215 -5.97 0.81 -13.54
C PRO A 215 -7.19 0.05 -13.02
N THR A 216 -6.94 -0.97 -12.19
CA THR A 216 -8.01 -1.70 -11.54
C THR A 216 -8.41 -1.04 -10.23
N LEU A 217 -9.68 -0.69 -10.11
CA LEU A 217 -10.32 -0.26 -8.86
C LEU A 217 -10.81 -1.51 -8.11
N LEU A 218 -10.47 -1.61 -6.82
CA LEU A 218 -10.95 -2.67 -5.93
C LEU A 218 -11.61 -2.07 -4.69
N SER A 219 -12.80 -2.55 -4.36
CA SER A 219 -13.57 -2.03 -3.23
C SER A 219 -14.31 -3.14 -2.46
N PRO A 220 -14.47 -3.03 -1.13
CA PRO A 220 -15.36 -3.88 -0.35
C PRO A 220 -16.84 -3.64 -0.65
N ILE A 221 -17.19 -2.46 -1.17
CA ILE A 221 -18.57 -2.06 -1.45
C ILE A 221 -18.81 -1.85 -2.94
N ALA A 222 -20.08 -1.91 -3.35
CA ALA A 222 -20.51 -1.61 -4.71
C ALA A 222 -20.25 -0.14 -5.05
N PHE A 223 -19.90 0.11 -6.31
CA PHE A 223 -19.71 1.46 -6.84
C PHE A 223 -20.09 1.49 -8.31
N ARG A 224 -20.19 2.70 -8.88
CA ARG A 224 -20.56 2.88 -10.29
C ARG A 224 -19.58 2.13 -11.20
N GLY A 225 -20.11 1.39 -12.18
CA GLY A 225 -19.32 0.60 -13.15
C GLY A 225 -18.73 -0.69 -12.58
N ALA A 226 -18.84 -0.95 -11.28
CA ALA A 226 -18.22 -2.11 -10.65
C ALA A 226 -18.98 -3.40 -10.93
N SER A 227 -18.22 -4.47 -11.15
CA SER A 227 -18.74 -5.83 -11.20
C SER A 227 -18.41 -6.58 -9.92
N MET A 228 -19.40 -7.24 -9.34
CA MET A 228 -19.19 -8.13 -8.19
C MET A 228 -18.40 -9.36 -8.63
N GLN A 229 -17.37 -9.71 -7.87
CA GLN A 229 -16.52 -10.87 -8.07
C GLN A 229 -16.47 -11.71 -6.79
N MET A 230 -16.18 -13.00 -6.94
CA MET A 230 -16.06 -13.93 -5.81
C MET A 230 -14.62 -14.41 -5.68
N LEU A 231 -14.13 -14.51 -4.44
CA LEU A 231 -12.87 -15.19 -4.18
C LEU A 231 -12.99 -16.67 -4.57
N LYS A 232 -11.97 -17.21 -5.24
CA LYS A 232 -11.93 -18.63 -5.58
C LYS A 232 -11.58 -19.41 -4.33
N ALA A 233 -12.41 -20.38 -3.95
CA ALA A 233 -12.19 -21.22 -2.79
C ALA A 233 -12.07 -22.69 -3.24
N ARG A 234 -11.08 -23.40 -2.72
CA ARG A 234 -10.92 -24.85 -2.89
C ARG A 234 -10.79 -25.49 -1.53
N SER A 235 -11.61 -26.49 -1.25
CA SER A 235 -11.53 -27.28 -0.02
C SER A 235 -10.89 -28.63 -0.30
N SER A 236 -10.02 -29.09 0.59
CA SER A 236 -9.48 -30.45 0.58
C SER A 236 -9.55 -31.06 1.97
N ASN A 237 -9.61 -32.39 2.03
CA ASN A 237 -9.55 -33.15 3.28
C ASN A 237 -8.35 -34.09 3.19
N VAL A 238 -7.49 -34.05 4.21
CA VAL A 238 -6.30 -34.87 4.33
C VAL A 238 -6.36 -35.63 5.65
N LYS A 239 -6.25 -36.96 5.61
CA LYS A 239 -6.10 -37.79 6.81
C LYS A 239 -4.65 -37.77 7.26
N THR A 240 -4.38 -37.19 8.43
CA THR A 240 -3.05 -37.13 9.02
C THR A 240 -2.93 -38.21 10.08
N GLN A 241 -1.83 -38.98 10.06
CA GLN A 241 -1.56 -39.99 11.08
C GLN A 241 -1.03 -39.30 12.34
N ALA A 242 -1.77 -39.42 13.45
CA ALA A 242 -1.36 -38.95 14.77
C ALA A 242 -1.05 -40.16 15.68
N LEU A 243 -0.37 -39.90 16.80
CA LEU A 243 -0.01 -40.93 17.80
C LEU A 243 -1.21 -41.76 18.29
N SER A 244 -2.43 -41.21 18.21
CA SER A 244 -3.67 -41.84 18.66
C SER A 244 -4.60 -42.29 17.51
N GLY A 245 -4.10 -42.42 16.27
CA GLY A 245 -4.87 -42.82 15.09
C GLY A 245 -4.93 -41.77 13.97
N TYR A 246 -5.77 -41.99 12.96
CA TYR A 246 -5.97 -41.02 11.86
C TYR A 246 -6.87 -39.86 12.31
N ARG A 247 -6.44 -38.63 12.04
CA ARG A 247 -7.26 -37.42 12.21
C ARG A 247 -7.50 -36.77 10.86
N ASP A 248 -8.75 -36.43 10.58
CA ASP A 248 -9.11 -35.64 9.40
C ASP A 248 -8.67 -34.19 9.61
N LYS A 249 -7.93 -33.64 8.63
CA LYS A 249 -7.53 -32.24 8.57
C LYS A 249 -8.14 -31.62 7.33
N PHE A 250 -9.00 -30.63 7.53
CA PHE A 250 -9.63 -29.88 6.46
C PHE A 250 -8.77 -28.66 6.11
N SER A 251 -8.47 -28.48 4.83
CA SER A 251 -7.79 -27.29 4.31
C SER A 251 -8.73 -26.51 3.40
N LEU A 252 -8.63 -25.18 3.47
CA LEU A 252 -9.38 -24.26 2.63
C LEU A 252 -8.41 -23.26 1.99
N ASP A 253 -8.19 -23.42 0.69
CA ASP A 253 -7.34 -22.54 -0.09
C ASP A 253 -8.20 -21.46 -0.75
N ILE A 254 -7.92 -20.20 -0.43
CA ILE A 254 -8.63 -19.05 -0.99
C ILE A 254 -7.68 -18.24 -1.87
N THR A 255 -8.07 -18.04 -3.12
CA THR A 255 -7.28 -17.33 -4.13
C THR A 255 -8.06 -16.14 -4.68
N GLY A 256 -7.35 -15.01 -4.82
CA GLY A 256 -7.91 -13.75 -5.32
C GLY A 256 -7.47 -12.57 -4.46
N PRO A 257 -8.01 -11.36 -4.69
CA PRO A 257 -7.75 -10.18 -3.86
C PRO A 257 -8.43 -10.31 -2.49
N VAL A 258 -7.77 -11.00 -1.55
CA VAL A 258 -8.26 -11.14 -0.17
C VAL A 258 -8.07 -9.81 0.57
N MET A 259 -9.13 -9.01 0.59
CA MET A 259 -9.11 -7.70 1.23
C MET A 259 -9.26 -7.80 2.76
N PRO A 260 -8.84 -6.76 3.53
CA PRO A 260 -8.89 -6.76 4.99
C PRO A 260 -10.22 -7.18 5.62
N HIS A 261 -11.35 -6.68 5.08
CA HIS A 261 -12.68 -7.04 5.58
C HIS A 261 -13.01 -8.54 5.40
N ALA A 262 -12.55 -9.15 4.31
CA ALA A 262 -12.80 -10.56 4.00
C ALA A 262 -12.02 -11.47 4.96
N LEU A 263 -10.74 -11.13 5.20
CA LEU A 263 -9.91 -11.84 6.16
C LEU A 263 -10.52 -11.80 7.57
N HIS A 264 -10.89 -10.61 8.05
CA HIS A 264 -11.53 -10.49 9.37
C HIS A 264 -12.84 -11.27 9.46
N SER A 265 -13.67 -11.22 8.42
CA SER A 265 -14.94 -11.98 8.37
C SER A 265 -14.71 -13.48 8.44
N MET A 266 -13.68 -14.00 7.77
CA MET A 266 -13.28 -15.40 7.87
C MET A 266 -12.78 -15.75 9.27
N SER A 267 -11.90 -14.94 9.85
CA SER A 267 -11.38 -15.18 11.21
C SER A 267 -12.51 -15.21 12.24
N MET A 268 -13.54 -14.37 12.09
CA MET A 268 -14.75 -14.43 12.92
C MET A 268 -15.55 -15.72 12.72
N LEU A 269 -15.75 -16.14 11.46
CA LEU A 269 -16.47 -17.38 11.14
C LEU A 269 -15.75 -18.61 11.70
N LEU A 270 -14.43 -18.71 11.48
CA LEU A 270 -13.59 -19.81 11.98
C LEU A 270 -13.50 -19.80 13.50
N ARG A 271 -13.49 -18.63 14.14
CA ARG A 271 -13.60 -18.51 15.60
C ARG A 271 -14.88 -19.17 16.12
N SER A 272 -16.02 -18.84 15.53
CA SER A 272 -17.31 -19.39 15.97
C SER A 272 -17.46 -20.89 15.69
N SER A 273 -16.94 -21.37 14.56
CA SER A 273 -17.14 -22.76 14.11
C SER A 273 -16.11 -23.75 14.65
N GLN A 274 -14.85 -23.33 14.80
CA GLN A 274 -13.74 -24.20 15.21
C GLN A 274 -13.28 -23.93 16.66
N ARG A 275 -14.00 -23.08 17.41
CA ARG A 275 -13.61 -22.62 18.76
C ARG A 275 -12.18 -22.07 18.83
N GLY A 276 -11.66 -21.58 17.70
CA GLY A 276 -10.29 -21.09 17.60
C GLY A 276 -9.23 -22.07 17.13
N SER A 277 -9.56 -23.36 17.02
CA SER A 277 -8.63 -24.41 16.61
C SER A 277 -8.46 -24.42 15.08
N PHE A 278 -7.79 -23.40 14.55
CA PHE A 278 -7.42 -23.35 13.13
C PHE A 278 -6.04 -22.72 12.94
N SER A 279 -5.41 -23.11 11.83
CA SER A 279 -4.18 -22.49 11.34
C SER A 279 -4.43 -21.78 10.01
N ALA A 280 -3.84 -20.61 9.80
CA ALA A 280 -3.90 -19.90 8.54
C ALA A 280 -2.52 -19.43 8.09
N GLY A 281 -2.19 -19.66 6.82
CA GLY A 281 -1.05 -19.06 6.14
C GLY A 281 -1.54 -17.98 5.18
N LEU A 282 -1.06 -16.75 5.36
CA LEU A 282 -1.45 -15.59 4.57
C LEU A 282 -0.23 -15.09 3.81
N TYR A 283 -0.37 -14.92 2.50
CA TYR A 283 0.68 -14.40 1.62
C TYR A 283 0.24 -13.05 1.07
N ALA A 284 0.95 -11.99 1.46
CA ALA A 284 0.65 -10.66 0.98
C ALA A 284 1.12 -10.48 -0.47
N HIS A 285 0.35 -9.73 -1.25
CA HIS A 285 0.82 -9.26 -2.55
C HIS A 285 1.87 -8.17 -2.31
N GLU A 286 3.11 -8.37 -2.78
CA GLU A 286 4.28 -7.54 -2.46
C GLU A 286 4.03 -6.02 -2.50
N PRO A 287 3.37 -5.44 -3.54
CA PRO A 287 3.09 -4.00 -3.61
C PRO A 287 2.15 -3.48 -2.51
N THR A 288 1.38 -4.36 -1.89
CA THR A 288 0.43 -4.04 -0.82
C THR A 288 0.97 -4.34 0.57
N ALA A 289 2.13 -5.01 0.68
CA ALA A 289 2.71 -5.44 1.95
C ALA A 289 2.99 -4.27 2.91
N VAL A 290 3.36 -3.11 2.36
CA VAL A 290 3.65 -1.89 3.12
C VAL A 290 2.40 -1.17 3.64
N PHE A 291 1.19 -1.50 3.19
CA PHE A 291 -0.01 -0.77 3.62
C PHE A 291 -0.44 -1.08 5.07
N ASN A 292 0.23 -2.03 5.72
CA ASN A 292 0.03 -2.37 7.12
C ASN A 292 0.92 -1.56 8.08
N VAL A 293 1.77 -0.66 7.57
CA VAL A 293 2.68 0.14 8.41
C VAL A 293 1.91 1.08 9.33
N GLY A 294 2.36 1.16 10.57
CA GLY A 294 1.87 2.12 11.56
C GLY A 294 2.28 3.52 11.14
N LEU A 295 1.31 4.37 10.82
CA LEU A 295 1.56 5.76 10.49
C LEU A 295 1.53 6.61 11.76
N SER A 296 2.50 7.50 11.91
CA SER A 296 2.46 8.59 12.89
C SER A 296 1.29 9.53 12.54
N LEU A 297 0.14 9.24 13.12
CA LEU A 297 -1.09 10.02 12.99
C LEU A 297 -1.35 10.73 14.31
N ASP A 298 -1.81 11.99 14.21
CA ASP A 298 -2.00 12.89 15.35
C ASP A 298 -2.79 12.25 16.48
N LYS A 299 -2.49 12.73 17.69
CA LYS A 299 -3.16 12.30 18.91
C LYS A 299 -4.60 12.82 18.90
N GLU A 300 -5.49 11.94 19.37
CA GLU A 300 -6.92 12.18 19.63
C GLU A 300 -7.85 12.15 18.42
N LEU A 301 -8.25 10.92 18.08
CA LEU A 301 -9.53 10.67 17.42
C LEU A 301 -10.56 10.24 18.46
N ASP A 302 -11.72 10.88 18.53
CA ASP A 302 -12.86 10.31 19.26
C ASP A 302 -13.34 9.06 18.49
N ARG A 303 -12.98 7.89 19.03
CA ARG A 303 -13.27 6.60 18.43
C ARG A 303 -14.77 6.31 18.35
N LYS A 304 -15.60 6.93 19.18
CA LYS A 304 -17.05 6.71 19.16
C LYS A 304 -17.69 7.39 17.95
N VAL A 305 -17.38 8.67 17.74
CA VAL A 305 -17.91 9.47 16.61
C VAL A 305 -17.48 8.87 15.26
N ALA A 306 -16.22 8.47 15.13
CA ALA A 306 -15.72 7.85 13.89
C ALA A 306 -16.42 6.52 13.54
N ARG A 307 -16.89 5.77 14.54
CA ARG A 307 -17.61 4.50 14.35
C ARG A 307 -19.04 4.73 13.88
N GLU A 308 -19.74 5.67 14.51
CA GLU A 308 -21.13 6.00 14.15
C GLU A 308 -21.21 6.47 12.70
N ASP A 309 -20.25 7.28 12.27
CA ASP A 309 -20.23 7.79 10.91
C ASP A 309 -19.93 6.72 9.83
N LEU A 310 -19.23 5.64 10.19
CA LEU A 310 -18.87 4.53 9.28
C LEU A 310 -19.87 3.36 9.33
N ALA A 311 -20.85 3.39 10.23
CA ALA A 311 -21.78 2.28 10.45
C ALA A 311 -22.57 1.90 9.18
N ASN A 312 -22.79 2.87 8.28
CA ASN A 312 -23.56 2.69 7.06
C ASN A 312 -22.74 2.20 5.86
N CYS A 313 -21.46 1.88 6.02
CA CYS A 313 -20.58 1.51 4.92
C CYS A 313 -20.74 0.05 4.43
N GLY A 314 -21.79 -0.66 4.88
CA GLY A 314 -22.10 -2.02 4.44
C GLY A 314 -21.16 -3.13 4.96
N LEU A 315 -20.24 -2.82 5.88
CA LEU A 315 -19.39 -3.81 6.56
C LEU A 315 -19.91 -4.17 7.95
N HIS A 316 -19.58 -5.38 8.40
CA HIS A 316 -19.93 -5.82 9.75
C HIS A 316 -19.29 -4.91 10.82
N PRO A 317 -20.01 -4.50 11.89
CA PRO A 317 -19.50 -3.53 12.88
C PRO A 317 -18.17 -3.94 13.54
N LYS A 318 -18.01 -5.22 13.88
CA LYS A 318 -16.74 -5.74 14.43
C LYS A 318 -15.57 -5.61 13.45
N THR A 319 -15.83 -5.74 12.15
CA THR A 319 -14.82 -5.54 11.12
C THR A 319 -14.43 -4.08 11.04
N LEU A 320 -15.39 -3.15 11.13
CA LEU A 320 -15.10 -1.73 11.17
C LEU A 320 -14.31 -1.33 12.41
N GLU A 321 -14.66 -1.88 13.57
CA GLU A 321 -13.90 -1.71 14.79
C GLU A 321 -12.44 -2.15 14.61
N GLN A 322 -12.21 -3.32 14.01
CA GLN A 322 -10.87 -3.80 13.71
C GLN A 322 -10.11 -2.88 12.75
N LEU A 323 -10.75 -2.42 11.66
CA LEU A 323 -10.13 -1.55 10.66
C LEU A 323 -9.86 -0.12 11.17
N SER A 324 -10.57 0.30 12.22
CA SER A 324 -10.37 1.59 12.87
C SER A 324 -9.16 1.59 13.82
N GLN A 325 -8.68 0.41 14.24
CA GLN A 325 -7.52 0.28 15.11
C GLN A 325 -6.25 0.76 14.40
N ARG A 326 -5.34 1.34 15.17
CA ARG A 326 -4.02 1.71 14.67
C ARG A 326 -3.22 0.45 14.39
N PRO A 327 -2.55 0.34 13.23
CA PRO A 327 -1.67 -0.78 12.97
C PRO A 327 -0.55 -0.86 14.01
N VAL A 328 -0.30 -2.07 14.53
CA VAL A 328 0.66 -2.31 15.62
C VAL A 328 2.04 -2.72 15.09
N LEU A 329 2.14 -3.04 13.79
CA LEU A 329 3.30 -3.67 13.16
C LEU A 329 4.46 -2.71 12.85
N GLY A 330 4.43 -1.49 13.38
CA GLY A 330 5.49 -0.50 13.19
C GLY A 330 5.81 -0.27 11.71
N LYS A 331 7.10 -0.36 11.36
CA LYS A 331 7.62 -0.10 10.01
C LYS A 331 7.75 -1.36 9.13
N SER A 332 7.39 -2.53 9.63
CA SER A 332 7.57 -3.79 8.92
C SER A 332 6.54 -3.96 7.80
N SER A 333 7.00 -4.30 6.59
CA SER A 333 6.15 -4.75 5.49
C SER A 333 5.72 -6.19 5.72
N LEU A 334 4.43 -6.47 5.88
CA LEU A 334 4.00 -7.87 6.08
C LEU A 334 4.07 -8.66 4.77
N ARG A 335 4.96 -9.64 4.68
CA ARG A 335 5.03 -10.58 3.54
C ARG A 335 4.22 -11.84 3.77
N SER A 336 4.39 -12.45 4.94
CA SER A 336 3.63 -13.64 5.33
C SER A 336 3.20 -13.57 6.78
N VAL A 337 1.98 -14.04 7.06
CA VAL A 337 1.46 -14.19 8.42
C VAL A 337 1.01 -15.63 8.60
N GLU A 338 1.54 -16.26 9.63
CA GLU A 338 1.09 -17.55 10.12
C GLU A 338 0.27 -17.31 11.39
N MET A 339 -0.90 -17.92 11.45
CA MET A 339 -1.78 -17.91 12.61
C MET A 339 -1.95 -19.34 13.09
N SER A 340 -1.69 -19.61 14.37
CA SER A 340 -1.98 -20.89 15.04
C SER A 340 -2.65 -20.59 16.38
N ASP A 341 -3.90 -21.02 16.55
CA ASP A 341 -4.65 -20.85 17.80
C ASP A 341 -4.65 -19.39 18.33
N TYR A 342 -4.78 -18.42 17.42
CA TYR A 342 -4.67 -16.96 17.66
C TYR A 342 -3.30 -16.41 18.01
N ILE A 343 -2.27 -17.25 18.04
CA ILE A 343 -0.89 -16.80 18.05
C ILE A 343 -0.53 -16.41 16.62
N LEU A 344 -0.15 -15.15 16.43
CA LEU A 344 0.28 -14.61 15.14
C LEU A 344 1.80 -14.57 15.11
N SER A 345 2.39 -15.19 14.09
CA SER A 345 3.78 -15.00 13.70
C SER A 345 3.82 -14.38 12.30
N TRP A 346 4.77 -13.50 12.04
CA TRP A 346 4.88 -12.84 10.74
C TRP A 346 6.33 -12.74 10.28
N ARG A 347 6.51 -12.69 8.96
CA ARG A 347 7.78 -12.37 8.31
C ARG A 347 7.66 -11.03 7.60
N SER A 348 8.66 -10.16 7.82
CA SER A 348 8.74 -8.85 7.20
C SER A 348 9.47 -8.86 5.86
#